data_AF-A0A258FND7-F1
#
_entry.id   AF-A0A258FND7-F1
#
_cell.length_a   1.000
_cell.length_b   1.000
_cell.length_c   1.000
_cell.angle_alpha   90.00
_cell.angle_beta   90.00
_cell.angle_gamma   90.00
#
_symmetry.space_group_name_H-M   'P 1'
#
loop_
_entity.id
_entity.type
_entity.pdbx_description
1 polymer ?
#
loop_
_entity_poly.entity_id
_entity_poly.type
_entity_poly.pdbx_seq_one_letter_code
_entity_poly.pdbx_strand_id
1 'polypeptide(L)' 'MIATTAVPTAALRAGPDRTTEQVDQLLFGEAFEVWETRDDWSYGRALRDGYVGWVVSDFLAPGAP' A
#
# COMPACT_ATOMS: atom_id res chain seq x y z
N MET A 1 11.00 -1.12 -3.25
CA MET A 1 10.55 -1.17 -4.67
C MET A 1 9.42 -0.16 -4.82
N ILE A 2 9.32 0.56 -5.95
CA ILE A 2 8.13 1.36 -6.22
C ILE A 2 7.07 0.49 -6.90
N ALA A 3 5.86 0.52 -6.34
CA ALA A 3 4.68 -0.15 -6.87
C ALA A 3 3.58 0.89 -7.15
N THR A 4 2.59 0.51 -7.94
CA THR A 4 1.42 1.34 -8.24
C THR A 4 0.15 0.64 -7.78
N THR A 5 -0.78 1.38 -7.17
CA THR A 5 -2.09 0.84 -6.77
C THR A 5 -2.92 0.47 -8.00
N ALA A 6 -3.30 -0.81 -8.12
CA ALA A 6 -3.96 -1.39 -9.28
C ALA A 6 -5.48 -1.54 -9.13
N VAL A 7 -6.02 -1.16 -7.97
CA VAL A 7 -7.45 -1.16 -7.64
C VAL A 7 -7.97 0.27 -7.45
N PRO A 8 -9.29 0.53 -7.53
CA PRO A 8 -9.84 1.87 -7.34
C PRO A 8 -9.41 2.54 -6.03
N THR A 9 -9.39 1.75 -4.95
CA THR A 9 -8.97 2.19 -3.61
C THR A 9 -8.32 1.03 -2.87
N ALA A 10 -7.21 1.28 -2.18
CA ALA A 10 -6.58 0.34 -1.27
C ALA A 10 -6.39 0.97 0.11
N ALA A 11 -6.86 0.31 1.16
CA ALA A 11 -6.68 0.78 2.53
C ALA A 11 -5.22 0.63 2.96
N LEU A 12 -4.64 1.71 3.51
CA LEU A 12 -3.39 1.65 4.25
C LEU A 12 -3.71 1.48 5.73
N ARG A 13 -3.15 0.46 6.37
CA ARG A 13 -3.53 0.04 7.72
C ARG A 13 -2.38 0.11 8.71
N ALA A 14 -2.72 0.31 9.99
CA ALA A 14 -1.75 0.33 11.09
C ALA A 14 -1.06 -1.03 11.30
N GLY A 15 -1.68 -2.15 10.89
CA GLY A 15 -1.09 -3.48 10.94
C GLY A 15 -1.49 -4.37 9.76
N PRO A 16 -0.84 -5.52 9.57
CA PRO A 16 -1.13 -6.49 8.50
C PRO A 16 -2.38 -7.33 8.81
N ASP A 17 -3.48 -6.65 9.15
CA ASP A 17 -4.79 -7.24 9.46
C ASP A 17 -5.88 -6.29 8.98
N ARG A 18 -6.91 -6.83 8.31
CA ARG A 18 -8.06 -6.08 7.79
C ARG A 18 -8.90 -5.41 8.88
N THR A 19 -8.77 -5.83 10.14
CA THR A 19 -9.50 -5.23 11.27
C THR A 19 -8.73 -4.10 11.96
N THR A 20 -7.45 -3.90 11.63
CA THR A 20 -6.67 -2.79 12.18
C THR A 20 -7.13 -1.45 11.60
N GLU A 21 -6.87 -0.37 12.33
CA GLU A 21 -7.18 0.99 11.91
C GLU A 21 -6.70 1.27 10.49
N GLN A 22 -7.58 1.84 9.68
CA GLN A 22 -7.20 2.39 8.38
C GLN A 22 -6.65 3.80 8.61
N VAL A 23 -5.35 3.96 8.39
CA VAL A 23 -4.63 5.21 8.66
C VAL A 23 -4.62 6.15 7.45
N ASP A 24 -4.79 5.59 6.24
CA ASP A 24 -4.90 6.34 4.98
C ASP A 24 -5.57 5.47 3.89
N GLN A 25 -5.72 6.01 2.69
CA GLN A 25 -6.20 5.32 1.49
C GLN A 25 -5.37 5.71 0.26
N LEU A 26 -4.86 4.69 -0.43
CA LEU A 26 -4.29 4.81 -1.76
C LEU A 26 -5.39 4.75 -2.82
N LEU A 27 -5.28 5.58 -3.85
CA LEU A 27 -6.15 5.59 -5.03
C LEU A 27 -5.48 4.90 -6.22
N PHE A 28 -6.29 4.47 -7.19
CA PHE A 28 -5.79 3.89 -8.44
C PHE A 28 -4.70 4.76 -9.09
N GLY A 29 -3.57 4.14 -9.43
CA GLY A 29 -2.45 4.82 -10.06
C GLY A 29 -1.47 5.49 -9.08
N GLU A 30 -1.78 5.57 -7.78
CA GLU A 30 -0.86 6.15 -6.81
C GLU A 30 0.33 5.24 -6.52
N ALA A 31 1.50 5.86 -6.39
CA ALA A 31 2.76 5.19 -6.15
C ALA A 31 2.96 4.91 -4.64
N PHE A 32 3.41 3.69 -4.36
CA PHE A 32 3.69 3.20 -3.02
C PHE A 32 5.11 2.61 -2.98
N GLU A 33 5.93 3.09 -2.05
CA GLU A 33 7.27 2.58 -1.83
C GLU A 33 7.21 1.40 -0.85
N VAL A 34 7.36 0.19 -1.37
CA VAL A 34 7.37 -1.05 -0.57
C VAL A 34 8.76 -1.24 0.04
N TRP A 35 8.80 -1.41 1.37
CA TRP A 35 10.00 -1.72 2.15
C TRP A 35 10.03 -3.18 2.61
N GLU A 36 8.88 -3.74 2.97
CA GLU A 36 8.75 -5.13 3.43
C GLU A 36 7.48 -5.75 2.86
N THR A 37 7.51 -7.06 2.62
CA THR A 37 6.32 -7.87 2.33
C THR A 37 6.26 -9.02 3.32
N ARG A 38 5.08 -9.25 3.90
CA ARG A 38 4.78 -10.32 4.84
C ARG A 38 3.42 -10.90 4.53
N ASP A 39 3.38 -12.20 4.25
CA ASP A 39 2.16 -12.91 3.85
C ASP A 39 1.45 -12.14 2.72
N ASP A 40 0.18 -11.77 2.90
CA ASP A 40 -0.63 -11.04 1.91
C ASP A 40 -0.47 -9.52 1.98
N TRP A 41 0.51 -9.00 2.71
CA TRP A 41 0.66 -7.57 3.00
C TRP A 41 2.02 -7.00 2.63
N SER A 42 2.00 -5.75 2.17
CA SER A 42 3.18 -4.94 1.93
C SER A 42 3.19 -3.74 2.87
N TYR A 43 4.30 -3.55 3.57
CA TYR A 43 4.57 -2.39 4.41
C TYR A 43 5.43 -1.38 3.65
N GLY A 44 5.09 -0.11 3.81
CA GLY A 44 5.75 0.94 3.05
C GLY A 44 5.12 2.30 3.23
N ARG A 45 5.41 3.19 2.28
CA ARG A 45 5.03 4.59 2.32
C ARG A 45 4.28 5.03 1.05
N ALA A 46 3.15 5.70 1.23
CA ALA A 46 2.47 6.41 0.16
C ALA A 46 3.32 7.60 -0.32
N LEU A 47 3.66 7.65 -1.61
CA LEU A 47 4.52 8.73 -2.12
C LEU A 47 3.79 10.07 -2.26
N ARG A 48 2.45 10.07 -2.27
CA ARG A 48 1.62 11.28 -2.37
C ARG A 48 1.79 12.20 -1.17
N ASP A 49 1.76 11.64 0.03
CA ASP A 49 1.64 12.38 1.30
C ASP A 49 2.56 11.87 2.41
N GLY A 50 3.26 10.76 2.19
CA GLY A 50 4.22 10.20 3.13
C GLY A 50 3.62 9.32 4.23
N TYR A 51 2.33 9.00 4.19
CA TYR A 51 1.73 8.07 5.16
C TYR A 51 2.35 6.68 5.05
N VAL A 52 2.54 6.05 6.21
CA VAL A 52 3.19 4.74 6.34
C VAL A 52 2.20 3.73 6.90
N GLY A 53 2.19 2.53 6.34
CA GLY A 53 1.36 1.44 6.82
C GLY A 53 1.38 0.22 5.92
N TRP A 54 0.40 -0.66 6.16
CA TRP A 54 0.25 -1.95 5.49
C TRP A 54 -0.87 -1.90 4.46
N VAL A 55 -0.59 -2.37 3.26
CA VAL A 55 -1.57 -2.54 2.18
C VAL A 55 -1.58 -3.98 1.72
N VAL A 56 -2.73 -4.48 1.25
CA VAL A 56 -2.83 -5.83 0.66
C VAL A 56 -1.94 -5.87 -0.59
N SER A 57 -0.99 -6.80 -0.64
CA SER A 57 0.01 -6.88 -1.71
C SER A 57 -0.61 -7.04 -3.10
N ASP A 58 -1.69 -7.82 -3.21
CA ASP A 58 -2.42 -8.03 -4.47
C ASP A 58 -3.11 -6.77 -5.02
N PHE A 59 -3.20 -5.70 -4.23
CA PHE A 59 -3.73 -4.41 -4.68
C PHE A 59 -2.65 -3.54 -5.33
N LEU A 60 -1.39 -3.97 -5.26
CA LEU A 60 -0.26 -3.32 -5.89
C LEU A 60 0.14 -4.08 -7.17
N ALA A 61 0.42 -3.34 -8.23
CA ALA A 61 1.14 -3.83 -9.39
C ALA A 61 2.56 -3.28 -9.37
N PRO A 62 3.54 -3.93 -10.03
CA PRO A 62 4.83 -3.32 -10.30
C PRO A 62 4.63 -1.91 -10.90
N GLY A 63 5.22 -0.90 -10.26
CA GLY A 63 5.19 0.47 -10.77
C GLY A 63 6.17 0.60 -11.93
N ALA A 64 5.88 1.52 -12.86
CA ALA A 64 6.72 1.78 -14.03
C ALA A 64 8.20 1.99 -13.65
N PRO A 65 9.16 1.71 -14.57
CA PRO A 65 10.59 1.94 -14.33
C PRO A 65 10.91 3.38 -13.88
#